data_AF-A0A392QVQ7-F1
#
_entry.id   AF-A0A392QVQ7-F1
#
_cell.length_a   1.000
_cell.length_b   1.000
_cell.length_c   1.000
_cell.angle_alpha   90.00
_cell.angle_beta   90.00
_cell.angle_gamma   90.00
#
_symmetry.space_group_name_H-M   'P 1'
#
loop_
_entity.id
_entity.type
_entity.pdbx_description
1 polymer ?
#
loop_
_entity_poly.entity_id
_entity_poly.type
_entity_poly.pdbx_seq_one_letter_code
_entity_poly.pdbx_strand_id
1 'polypeptide(L)'
;AFRRAGWLPKDENEYPICTHIGFGVVLGEDGKRLRSSSGETIRLVDLLNEAKERSKTALLKRGNAKEWSMEEIEKASEAIGYGAVK
;
A
#
# COMPACT_ATOMS: atom_id res chain seq x y z
N ALA A 1 24.81 6.90 18.43
CA ALA A 1 24.85 8.24 19.05
C ALA A 1 24.00 8.30 20.32
N PHE A 2 22.71 7.94 20.26
CA PHE A 2 21.77 8.01 21.40
C PHE A 2 22.18 7.21 22.65
N ARG A 3 22.67 5.98 22.50
CA ARG A 3 23.24 5.19 23.63
C ARG A 3 24.48 5.85 24.23
N ARG A 4 25.32 6.48 23.40
CA ARG A 4 26.51 7.23 23.87
C ARG A 4 26.14 8.52 24.60
N ALA A 5 25.02 9.15 24.21
CA ALA A 5 24.48 10.35 24.85
C ALA A 5 23.67 10.04 26.14
N GLY A 6 23.49 8.76 26.49
CA GLY A 6 22.71 8.33 27.66
C GLY A 6 21.19 8.43 27.48
N TRP A 7 20.69 8.61 26.26
CA TRP A 7 19.25 8.71 25.99
C TRP A 7 18.57 7.35 25.79
N LEU A 8 19.35 6.31 25.54
CA LEU A 8 18.88 4.92 25.45
C LEU A 8 19.68 4.06 26.43
N PRO A 9 19.08 3.00 27.00
CA PRO A 9 19.77 2.07 27.87
C PRO A 9 21.00 1.43 27.21
N LYS A 10 21.96 1.03 28.03
CA LYS A 10 23.18 0.34 27.57
C LYS A 10 22.88 -1.11 27.19
N ASP A 11 22.00 -1.76 27.96
CA ASP A 11 21.45 -3.07 27.63
C ASP A 11 20.34 -2.89 26.58
N GLU A 12 20.37 -3.70 25.52
CA GLU A 12 19.38 -3.64 24.44
C GLU A 12 18.04 -4.26 24.83
N ASN A 13 17.99 -5.05 25.91
CA ASN A 13 16.78 -5.65 26.46
C ASN A 13 16.13 -4.78 27.55
N GLU A 14 16.76 -3.67 27.91
CA GLU A 14 16.23 -2.72 28.89
C GLU A 14 15.38 -1.64 28.19
N TYR A 15 14.26 -1.26 28.81
CA TYR A 15 13.34 -0.29 28.21
C TYR A 15 13.86 1.14 28.37
N PRO A 16 13.66 2.01 27.35
CA PRO A 16 12.97 1.73 26.08
C PRO A 16 13.83 0.97 25.05
N ILE A 17 13.27 -0.10 24.49
CA ILE A 17 13.88 -0.88 23.40
C ILE A 17 13.70 -0.13 22.07
N CYS A 18 14.78 0.07 21.35
CA CYS A 18 14.78 0.73 20.04
C CYS A 18 15.30 -0.23 18.97
N THR A 19 14.38 -0.68 18.11
CA THR A 19 14.64 -1.65 17.03
C THR A 19 14.31 -1.03 15.67
N HIS A 20 15.22 -1.19 14.70
CA HIS A 20 14.97 -0.80 13.31
C HIS A 20 14.25 -1.92 12.56
N ILE A 21 13.01 -1.67 12.14
CA ILE A 21 12.24 -2.59 11.29
C ILE A 21 12.38 -2.14 9.83
N GLY A 22 13.32 -2.75 9.11
CA GLY A 22 13.57 -2.43 7.70
C GLY A 22 12.54 -3.06 6.76
N PHE A 23 12.33 -2.42 5.61
CA PHE A 23 11.56 -2.95 4.48
C PHE A 23 12.31 -2.72 3.17
N GLY A 24 11.99 -3.52 2.15
CA GLY A 24 12.65 -3.48 0.84
C GLY A 24 12.21 -2.31 -0.06
N VAL A 25 12.78 -2.24 -1.26
CA VAL A 25 12.33 -1.31 -2.30
C VAL A 25 11.15 -1.90 -3.08
N VAL A 26 10.19 -1.06 -3.46
CA VAL A 26 9.08 -1.47 -4.33
C VAL A 26 9.53 -1.38 -5.78
N LEU A 27 9.37 -2.49 -6.51
CA LEU A 27 9.77 -2.63 -7.91
C LEU A 27 8.54 -2.65 -8.82
N GLY A 28 8.68 -2.14 -10.04
CA GLY A 28 7.72 -2.32 -11.11
C GLY A 28 7.89 -3.68 -11.80
N GLU A 29 7.04 -3.95 -12.78
CA GLU A 29 7.08 -5.19 -13.60
C GLU A 29 8.42 -5.34 -14.37
N ASP A 30 9.12 -4.23 -14.63
CA ASP A 30 10.43 -4.20 -15.28
C ASP A 30 11.60 -4.51 -14.33
N GLY A 31 11.32 -4.79 -13.05
CA GLY A 31 12.33 -5.05 -12.02
C GLY A 31 13.08 -3.80 -11.55
N LYS A 32 12.73 -2.61 -12.03
CA LYS A 32 13.32 -1.34 -11.57
C LYS A 32 12.41 -0.71 -10.52
N ARG A 33 12.88 0.37 -9.88
CA ARG A 33 12.09 1.10 -8.87
C ARG A 33 10.74 1.52 -9.47
N LEU A 34 9.66 1.24 -8.74
CA LEU A 34 8.30 1.62 -9.13
C LEU A 34 8.23 3.13 -9.41
N ARG A 35 7.89 3.47 -10.65
CA ARG A 35 7.76 4.83 -11.18
C ARG A 35 6.64 4.88 -12.22
N SER A 36 6.15 6.07 -12.51
CA SER A 36 5.22 6.29 -13.62
C SER A 36 5.92 5.98 -14.96
N SER A 37 5.14 5.92 -16.05
CA SER A 37 5.70 5.78 -17.41
C SER A 37 6.61 6.94 -17.81
N SER A 38 6.43 8.14 -17.23
CA SER A 38 7.31 9.30 -17.39
C SER A 38 8.58 9.23 -16.52
N GLY A 39 8.70 8.21 -15.66
CA GLY A 39 9.82 8.05 -14.72
C GLY A 39 9.67 8.86 -13.42
N GLU A 40 8.52 9.48 -13.18
CA GLU A 40 8.25 10.25 -11.96
C GLU A 40 7.78 9.35 -10.80
N THR A 41 7.83 9.89 -9.58
CA THR A 41 7.29 9.21 -8.40
C THR A 41 5.76 9.16 -8.50
N ILE A 42 5.18 7.97 -8.31
CA ILE A 42 3.72 7.82 -8.30
C ILE A 42 3.17 8.37 -6.98
N ARG A 43 2.13 9.22 -7.06
CA ARG A 43 1.42 9.69 -5.87
C ARG A 43 0.57 8.54 -5.33
N LEU A 44 0.58 8.34 -4.01
CA LEU A 44 -0.20 7.29 -3.36
C LEU A 44 -1.70 7.37 -3.70
N VAL A 45 -2.25 8.58 -3.81
CA VAL A 45 -3.65 8.80 -4.18
C VAL A 45 -3.95 8.24 -5.57
N ASP A 46 -3.05 8.43 -6.55
CA ASP A 46 -3.26 7.92 -7.91
C ASP A 46 -3.20 6.39 -7.93
N LEU A 47 -2.26 5.80 -7.18
CA LEU A 47 -2.14 4.34 -7.05
C LEU A 47 -3.40 3.72 -6.44
N LEU A 48 -3.93 4.31 -5.37
CA LEU A 48 -5.13 3.81 -4.68
C LEU A 48 -6.38 3.97 -5.55
N ASN A 49 -6.50 5.09 -6.28
CA ASN A 49 -7.59 5.30 -7.22
C ASN A 49 -7.54 4.28 -8.36
N GLU A 50 -6.35 4.01 -8.91
CA GLU A 50 -6.20 3.01 -9.96
C GLU A 50 -6.55 1.59 -9.44
N ALA A 51 -6.15 1.23 -8.22
CA ALA A 51 -6.52 -0.05 -7.61
C ALA A 51 -8.04 -0.21 -7.45
N LYS A 52 -8.72 0.84 -6.98
CA LYS A 52 -10.19 0.87 -6.87
C LYS A 52 -10.87 0.73 -8.24
N GLU A 53 -10.44 1.50 -9.25
CA GLU A 53 -11.03 1.46 -10.60
C GLU A 53 -10.81 0.12 -11.31
N ARG A 54 -9.63 -0.50 -11.12
CA ARG A 54 -9.36 -1.85 -11.62
C ARG A 54 -10.28 -2.88 -10.96
N SER A 55 -10.46 -2.81 -9.64
CA SER A 55 -11.41 -3.67 -8.90
C SER A 55 -12.85 -3.48 -9.37
N LYS A 56 -13.29 -2.23 -9.55
CA LYS A 56 -14.62 -1.90 -10.07
C LYS A 56 -14.85 -2.47 -11.46
N THR A 57 -13.90 -2.28 -12.36
CA THR A 57 -13.95 -2.82 -13.72
C THR A 57 -14.02 -4.35 -13.71
N ALA A 58 -13.27 -5.01 -12.82
CA ALA A 58 -13.30 -6.46 -12.68
C ALA A 58 -14.65 -6.97 -12.16
N LEU A 59 -15.26 -6.28 -11.18
CA LEU A 59 -16.60 -6.60 -10.67
C LEU A 59 -17.67 -6.46 -11.74
N LEU A 60 -17.63 -5.37 -12.53
CA LEU A 60 -18.56 -5.14 -13.62
C LEU A 60 -18.47 -6.21 -14.72
N LYS A 61 -17.25 -6.60 -15.10
CA LYS A 61 -17.00 -7.62 -16.13
C LYS A 61 -17.47 -9.03 -15.73
N ARG A 62 -17.43 -9.37 -14.44
CA ARG A 62 -17.80 -10.72 -13.94
C ARG A 62 -19.32 -10.97 -13.91
N GLY A 63 -20.15 -9.98 -14.23
CA GLY A 63 -21.60 -10.14 -14.35
C GLY A 63 -22.41 -9.89 -13.08
N ASN A 64 -21.75 -9.70 -11.92
CA ASN A 64 -22.41 -9.34 -10.65
C ASN A 64 -23.08 -7.96 -10.69
N ALA A 65 -22.77 -7.14 -11.69
CA ALA A 65 -23.42 -5.85 -11.92
C ALA A 65 -24.93 -5.93 -12.17
N LYS A 66 -25.46 -7.11 -12.53
CA LYS A 66 -26.90 -7.32 -12.68
C LYS A 66 -27.62 -7.55 -11.35
N GLU A 67 -26.91 -7.99 -10.32
CA GLU A 67 -27.50 -8.33 -9.01
C GLU A 67 -27.26 -7.24 -7.97
N TRP A 68 -26.18 -6.47 -8.12
CA TRP A 68 -25.76 -5.48 -7.12
C TRP A 68 -26.05 -4.07 -7.59
N SER A 69 -26.44 -3.22 -6.65
CA SER A 69 -26.59 -1.78 -6.88
C SER A 69 -25.23 -1.12 -7.14
N MET A 70 -25.25 0.05 -7.78
CA MET A 70 -24.04 0.84 -8.01
C MET A 70 -23.33 1.22 -6.70
N GLU A 71 -24.09 1.42 -5.61
CA GLU A 71 -23.52 1.73 -4.30
C GLU A 71 -22.78 0.53 -3.68
N GLU A 72 -23.34 -0.68 -3.82
CA GLU A 72 -22.69 -1.92 -3.37
C GLU A 72 -21.42 -2.21 -4.18
N ILE A 73 -21.47 -1.98 -5.50
CA ILE A 73 -20.30 -2.11 -6.37
C ILE A 73 -19.20 -1.13 -5.92
N GLU A 74 -19.56 0.11 -5.61
CA GLU A 74 -18.59 1.11 -5.16
C GLU A 74 -17.90 0.70 -3.85
N LYS A 75 -18.69 0.32 -2.84
CA LYS A 75 -18.17 -0.14 -1.54
C LYS A 75 -17.29 -1.39 -1.68
N ALA A 76 -17.72 -2.36 -2.50
CA ALA A 76 -16.94 -3.55 -2.77
C ALA A 76 -15.63 -3.24 -3.50
N SER A 77 -15.65 -2.31 -4.46
CA SER A 77 -14.47 -1.90 -5.22
C SER A 77 -13.42 -1.23 -4.32
N GLU A 78 -13.86 -0.39 -3.38
CA GLU A 78 -12.98 0.23 -2.37
C GLU A 78 -12.36 -0.83 -1.45
N ALA A 79 -13.18 -1.71 -0.89
CA ALA A 79 -12.72 -2.75 0.03
C ALA A 79 -11.71 -3.69 -0.65
N ILE A 80 -12.00 -4.16 -1.88
CA ILE A 80 -11.13 -5.06 -2.62
C ILE A 80 -9.88 -4.32 -3.12
N GLY A 81 -10.04 -3.13 -3.70
CA GLY A 81 -8.94 -2.34 -4.25
C GLY A 81 -7.91 -1.96 -3.19
N TYR A 82 -8.35 -1.41 -2.05
CA TYR A 82 -7.43 -1.05 -0.97
C TYR A 82 -6.91 -2.27 -0.22
N GLY A 83 -7.74 -3.31 -0.07
CA GLY A 83 -7.33 -4.58 0.53
C GLY A 83 -6.24 -5.29 -0.26
N ALA A 84 -6.24 -5.18 -1.60
CA ALA A 84 -5.21 -5.77 -2.44
C ALA A 84 -3.86 -5.02 -2.41
N VAL A 85 -3.85 -3.76 -1.98
CA VAL A 85 -2.62 -2.94 -1.86
C VAL A 85 -1.95 -3.12 -0.49
N LYS A 86 -2.73 -3.46 0.54
CA LYS A 86 -2.27 -3.65 1.91
C LYS A 86 -1.50 -4.96 2.09
#